data_AF-A0A952LA24-F1
#
_entry.id   AF-A0A952LA24-F1
#
_cell.length_a   1.000
_cell.length_b   1.000
_cell.length_c   1.000
_cell.angle_alpha   90.00
_cell.angle_beta   90.00
_cell.angle_gamma   90.00
#
_symmetry.space_group_name_H-M   'P 1'
#
loop_
_entity.id
_entity.type
_entity.pdbx_description
1 polymer ?
#
loop_
_entity_poly.entity_id
_entity_poly.type
_entity_poly.pdbx_seq_one_letter_code
_entity_poly.pdbx_strand_id
1 'polypeptide(L)'
;MANHDFPVPRIEGLLHRLYGPLRFRRRFRQYGAGAFVSPFATVTGMEAIAIGPGSSVGRRSLLTVTPDPAGADSRIDIGRHTYIGRGCTLSACGS
;
A
#
# COMPACT_ATOMS: atom_id res chain seq x y z
N MET A 1 0.52 26.87 10.81
CA MET A 1 0.67 25.61 11.58
C MET A 1 1.27 24.56 10.67
N ALA A 2 2.54 24.21 10.91
CA ALA A 2 3.25 23.20 10.12
C ALA A 2 2.82 21.80 10.59
N ASN A 3 2.30 21.00 9.66
CA ASN A 3 1.78 19.67 9.93
C ASN A 3 2.96 18.72 10.18
N HIS A 4 3.20 18.35 11.44
CA HIS A 4 4.37 17.62 11.91
C HIS A 4 4.34 16.10 11.61
N ASP A 5 3.27 15.60 10.99
CA ASP A 5 3.00 14.16 10.83
C ASP A 5 2.75 13.69 9.38
N PHE A 6 3.23 14.43 8.38
CA PHE A 6 3.39 13.86 7.04
C PHE A 6 4.87 13.53 6.81
N PRO A 7 5.30 12.26 6.98
CA PRO A 7 6.69 11.87 6.79
C PRO A 7 6.93 11.62 5.31
N VAL A 8 6.74 12.65 4.49
CA VAL A 8 7.11 12.64 3.09
C VAL A 8 8.24 13.66 2.96
N PRO A 9 9.52 13.28 3.16
CA PRO A 9 10.64 14.09 2.69
C PRO A 9 10.32 14.63 1.30
N ARG A 10 10.59 15.91 1.02
CA ARG A 10 10.23 16.62 -0.23
C ARG A 10 10.58 15.84 -1.52
N ILE A 11 11.57 14.95 -1.45
CA ILE A 11 12.01 14.05 -2.51
C ILE A 11 10.98 12.92 -2.81
N GLU A 12 10.33 12.36 -1.78
CA GLU A 12 9.28 11.35 -1.94
C GLU A 12 8.01 11.94 -2.57
N GLY A 13 7.73 13.24 -2.38
CA GLY A 13 6.66 13.95 -3.10
C GLY A 13 6.90 14.05 -4.61
N LEU A 14 8.18 14.07 -5.04
CA LEU A 14 8.56 14.00 -6.45
C LEU A 14 8.40 12.57 -7.00
N LEU A 15 8.84 11.57 -6.23
CA LEU A 15 8.62 10.16 -6.54
C LEU A 15 7.12 9.82 -6.60
N HIS A 16 6.28 10.46 -5.77
CA HIS A 16 4.82 10.32 -5.78
C HIS A 16 4.22 10.71 -7.14
N ARG A 17 4.72 11.79 -7.77
CA ARG A 17 4.27 12.22 -9.10
C ARG A 17 4.72 11.30 -10.22
N LEU A 18 5.93 10.74 -10.13
CA LEU A 18 6.53 9.92 -11.18
C LEU A 18 6.18 8.43 -11.08
N TYR A 19 6.17 7.84 -9.89
CA TYR A 19 6.09 6.39 -9.69
C TYR A 19 4.71 5.88 -9.25
N GLY A 20 3.89 6.71 -8.61
CA GLY A 20 2.58 6.33 -8.09
C GLY A 20 1.63 5.75 -9.15
N PRO A 21 1.47 6.40 -10.32
CA PRO A 21 0.54 5.92 -11.35
C PRO A 21 1.07 4.74 -12.17
N LEU A 22 2.39 4.66 -12.38
CA LEU A 22 3.00 3.82 -13.41
C LEU A 22 3.27 2.38 -12.96
N ARG A 23 3.58 2.13 -11.68
CA ARG A 23 4.01 0.80 -11.23
C ARG A 23 2.96 0.00 -10.48
N PHE A 24 2.09 0.68 -9.73
CA PHE A 24 1.23 0.03 -8.74
C PHE A 24 -0.24 -0.08 -9.17
N ARG A 25 -0.77 0.94 -9.84
CA ARG A 25 -2.21 1.01 -10.17
C ARG A 25 -2.76 -0.18 -10.95
N ARG A 26 -1.94 -0.83 -11.79
CA ARG A 26 -2.38 -1.99 -12.59
C ARG A 26 -2.22 -3.35 -11.89
N ARG A 27 -1.53 -3.40 -10.76
CA ARG A 27 -1.23 -4.65 -10.05
C ARG A 27 -2.08 -4.84 -8.81
N PHE A 28 -2.50 -3.76 -8.17
CA PHE A 28 -3.43 -3.82 -7.05
C PHE A 28 -4.84 -4.18 -7.52
N ARG A 29 -5.56 -4.99 -6.72
CA ARG A 29 -7.00 -5.26 -6.92
C ARG A 29 -7.80 -3.98 -7.06
N GLN A 30 -7.47 -3.03 -6.17
CA GLN A 30 -8.04 -1.69 -6.16
C GLN A 30 -6.99 -0.72 -5.66
N TYR A 31 -6.88 0.43 -6.34
CA TYR A 31 -5.97 1.50 -5.95
C TYR A 31 -6.70 2.85 -5.98
N GLY A 32 -7.11 3.31 -4.79
CA GLY A 32 -7.93 4.51 -4.63
C GLY A 32 -7.25 5.80 -5.10
N ALA A 33 -8.07 6.81 -5.39
CA ALA A 33 -7.56 8.15 -5.70
C ALA A 33 -6.80 8.74 -4.50
N GLY A 34 -5.63 9.33 -4.74
CA GLY A 34 -4.76 9.85 -3.68
C GLY A 34 -4.16 8.77 -2.76
N ALA A 35 -4.33 7.48 -3.09
CA ALA A 35 -3.65 6.41 -2.37
C ALA A 35 -2.15 6.41 -2.69
N PHE A 36 -1.33 6.09 -1.70
CA PHE A 36 0.12 6.03 -1.84
C PHE A 36 0.68 4.75 -1.25
N VAL A 37 1.47 4.03 -2.02
CA VAL A 37 2.33 2.97 -1.51
C VAL A 37 3.76 3.38 -1.77
N SER A 38 4.54 3.49 -0.70
CA SER A 38 5.95 3.85 -0.80
C SER A 38 6.68 2.89 -1.75
N PRO A 39 7.54 3.38 -2.67
CA PRO A 39 8.34 2.53 -3.54
C PRO A 39 9.34 1.66 -2.77
N PHE A 40 9.61 2.02 -1.50
CA PHE A 40 10.43 1.26 -0.56
C PHE A 40 9.62 0.33 0.36
N ALA A 41 8.32 0.14 0.09
CA ALA A 41 7.54 -0.91 0.72
C ALA A 41 7.67 -2.20 -0.10
N THR A 42 7.71 -3.34 0.59
CA THR A 42 7.70 -4.66 -0.04
C THR A 42 6.26 -5.13 -0.13
N VAL A 43 5.80 -5.47 -1.33
CA VAL A 43 4.41 -5.90 -1.56
C VAL A 43 4.39 -7.16 -2.40
N THR A 44 3.72 -8.20 -1.90
CA THR A 44 3.51 -9.51 -2.55
C THR A 44 2.02 -9.84 -2.56
N GLY A 45 1.54 -10.47 -3.64
CA GLY A 45 0.10 -10.74 -3.82
C GLY A 45 -0.74 -9.47 -4.06
N MET A 46 -0.22 -8.51 -4.84
CA MET A 46 -0.88 -7.20 -5.07
C MET A 46 -2.31 -7.35 -5.59
N GLU A 47 -2.57 -8.38 -6.39
CA GLU A 47 -3.86 -8.72 -6.98
C GLU A 47 -4.95 -9.03 -5.95
N ALA A 48 -4.56 -9.34 -4.71
CA ALA A 48 -5.45 -9.60 -3.58
C ALA A 48 -5.46 -8.44 -2.56
N ILE A 49 -4.82 -7.31 -2.87
CA ILE A 49 -4.73 -6.15 -1.99
C ILE A 49 -5.54 -4.99 -2.57
N ALA A 50 -6.44 -4.44 -1.76
CA ALA A 50 -7.16 -3.21 -2.06
C ALA A 50 -6.67 -2.06 -1.16
N ILE A 51 -6.30 -0.93 -1.78
CA ILE A 51 -5.94 0.30 -1.08
C ILE A 51 -7.02 1.35 -1.31
N GLY A 52 -7.69 1.77 -0.24
CA GLY A 52 -8.72 2.80 -0.29
C GLY A 52 -8.16 4.20 -0.60
N PRO A 53 -9.02 5.12 -1.08
CA PRO A 53 -8.64 6.50 -1.39
C PRO A 53 -8.11 7.26 -0.16
N GLY A 54 -7.13 8.13 -0.41
CA GLY A 54 -6.46 8.95 0.61
C GLY A 54 -5.62 8.16 1.62
N SER A 55 -5.39 6.87 1.39
CA SER A 55 -4.60 6.02 2.28
C SER A 55 -3.13 5.99 1.89
N SER A 56 -2.24 5.79 2.85
CA SER A 56 -0.81 5.72 2.57
C SER A 56 -0.11 4.59 3.32
N VAL A 57 0.84 3.95 2.64
CA VAL A 57 1.71 2.90 3.16
C VAL A 57 3.13 3.41 3.19
N GLY A 58 3.69 3.49 4.40
CA GLY A 58 5.03 3.97 4.65
C GLY A 58 6.13 3.07 4.08
N ARG A 59 7.33 3.64 3.99
CA ARG A 59 8.56 2.93 3.62
C ARG A 59 8.88 1.79 4.59
N ARG A 60 9.61 0.78 4.09
CA ARG A 60 10.03 -0.43 4.82
C ARG A 60 8.86 -1.28 5.34
N SER A 61 7.62 -0.96 4.94
CA SER A 61 6.46 -1.75 5.30
C SER A 61 6.38 -2.99 4.41
N LEU A 62 5.85 -4.08 4.96
CA LEU A 62 5.62 -5.34 4.27
C LEU A 62 4.12 -5.60 4.16
N LEU A 63 3.64 -5.77 2.93
CA LEU A 63 2.27 -6.18 2.62
C LEU A 63 2.36 -7.52 1.89
N THR A 64 1.87 -8.59 2.50
CA THR A 64 1.93 -9.91 1.88
C THR A 64 0.59 -10.60 1.93
N VAL A 65 0.13 -11.05 0.77
CA VAL A 65 -0.95 -12.02 0.66
C VAL A 65 -0.37 -13.28 0.05
N THR A 66 -0.46 -14.38 0.79
CA THR A 66 -0.09 -15.70 0.26
C THR A 66 -1.37 -16.37 -0.23
N PRO A 67 -1.46 -16.73 -1.52
CA PRO A 67 -2.61 -17.46 -2.03
C PRO A 67 -2.68 -18.84 -1.38
N ASP A 68 -3.88 -19.25 -0.99
CA ASP A 68 -4.10 -20.59 -0.48
C ASP A 68 -4.34 -21.56 -1.65
N PRO A 69 -3.56 -22.66 -1.75
CA PRO A 69 -3.78 -23.68 -2.76
C PRO A 69 -5.16 -24.35 -2.70
N ALA A 70 -5.85 -24.33 -1.55
CA ALA A 70 -7.21 -24.85 -1.42
C ALA A 70 -8.30 -23.87 -1.93
N GLY A 71 -7.92 -22.68 -2.38
CA GLY A 71 -8.82 -21.70 -2.99
C GLY A 71 -9.49 -20.74 -2.02
N ALA A 72 -9.06 -20.66 -0.74
CA ALA A 72 -9.57 -19.64 0.16
C ALA A 72 -9.16 -18.22 -0.29
N ASP A 73 -10.15 -17.32 -0.36
CA ASP A 73 -9.99 -15.94 -0.83
C ASP A 73 -9.28 -15.07 0.23
N SER A 74 -7.95 -15.16 0.24
CA SER A 74 -7.08 -14.40 1.14
C SER A 74 -6.91 -13.01 0.59
N ARG A 75 -7.16 -11.97 1.41
CA ARG A 75 -7.06 -10.58 0.94
C ARG A 75 -6.72 -9.61 2.04
N ILE A 76 -6.15 -8.47 1.63
CA ILE A 76 -5.93 -7.31 2.51
C ILE A 76 -6.75 -6.14 1.96
N ASP A 77 -7.68 -5.67 2.77
CA ASP A 77 -8.53 -4.51 2.47
C ASP A 77 -8.15 -3.34 3.37
N ILE A 78 -7.42 -2.36 2.81
CA ILE A 78 -7.07 -1.12 3.51
C ILE A 78 -8.15 -0.08 3.20
N GLY A 79 -8.77 0.43 4.26
CA GLY A 79 -9.86 1.40 4.18
C GLY A 79 -9.46 2.76 3.60
N ARG A 80 -10.38 3.73 3.68
CA ARG A 80 -10.16 5.11 3.22
C ARG A 80 -9.42 5.91 4.29
N HIS A 81 -8.60 6.88 3.90
CA HIS A 81 -7.87 7.78 4.80
C HIS A 81 -7.07 7.05 5.89
N THR A 82 -6.54 5.87 5.55
CA THR A 82 -5.80 5.02 6.48
C THR A 82 -4.31 5.25 6.32
N TYR A 83 -3.60 5.45 7.44
CA TYR A 83 -2.15 5.55 7.43
C TYR A 83 -1.53 4.27 8.01
N ILE A 84 -0.79 3.54 7.17
CA ILE A 84 0.10 2.48 7.59
C ILE A 84 1.49 3.10 7.74
N GLY A 85 1.94 3.15 8.99
CA GLY A 85 3.20 3.76 9.39
C GLY A 85 4.44 3.12 8.74
N ARG A 86 5.60 3.66 9.10
CA ARG A 86 6.90 3.16 8.64
C ARG A 86 7.20 1.80 9.29
N GLY A 87 7.55 0.80 8.47
CA GLY A 87 8.04 -0.49 8.97
C GLY A 87 6.95 -1.41 9.51
N CYS A 88 5.69 -1.17 9.13
CA CYS A 88 4.58 -2.02 9.53
C CYS A 88 4.49 -3.27 8.65
N THR A 89 4.01 -4.37 9.22
CA THR A 89 3.75 -5.61 8.48
C THR A 89 2.27 -5.94 8.51
N LEU A 90 1.70 -6.22 7.34
CA LEU A 90 0.37 -6.79 7.18
C LEU A 90 0.50 -8.06 6.35
N SER A 91 0.03 -9.17 6.91
CA SER A 91 0.04 -10.47 6.28
C SER A 91 -1.33 -11.11 6.34
N ALA A 92 -1.82 -11.60 5.20
CA ALA A 92 -2.99 -12.46 5.12
C ALA A 92 -2.59 -13.80 4.48
N CYS A 93 -3.06 -14.88 5.07
CA CYS A 93 -2.91 -16.24 4.56
C CYS A 93 -4.26 -16.93 4.65
N GLY A 94 -4.60 -17.70 3.64
CA GLY A 94 -5.81 -18.52 3.64
C GLY A 94 -5.57 -19.73 4.52
N SER A 95 -6.63 -20.15 5.19
CA SER A 95 -6.66 -21.24 6.15
C SER A 95 -7.42 -22.42 5.58
#